data_AF-A0A939ITQ3-F1
#
_entry.id   AF-A0A939ITQ3-F1
#
_cell.length_a   1.000
_cell.length_b   1.000
_cell.length_c   1.000
_cell.angle_alpha   90.00
_cell.angle_beta   90.00
_cell.angle_gamma   90.00
#
_symmetry.space_group_name_H-M   'P 1'
#
loop_
_entity.id
_entity.type
_entity.pdbx_description
1 polymer ?
#
loop_
_entity_poly.entity_id
_entity_poly.type
_entity_poly.pdbx_seq_one_letter_code
_entity_poly.pdbx_strand_id
1 'polypeptide(L)'
;MKHLRIADFPLSGQSLIEASAGTGKTFTIVRLYLRLLLGVGCAPLNVDQILVVTFTNAATAELKSRIRAILAKANLDMYVGASDDPILAALIEQVEDR
;
A
#
# COMPACT_ATOMS: atom_id res chain seq x y z
N MET A 1 8.33 -9.16 -18.92
CA MET A 1 7.36 -8.74 -17.87
C MET A 1 7.89 -7.46 -17.22
N LYS A 2 7.08 -6.41 -17.12
CA LYS A 2 7.48 -5.18 -16.41
C LYS A 2 7.53 -5.46 -14.91
N HIS A 3 8.62 -5.09 -14.25
CA HIS A 3 8.70 -5.15 -12.79
C HIS A 3 7.72 -4.15 -12.19
N LEU A 4 6.87 -4.60 -11.26
CA LEU A 4 5.87 -3.74 -10.61
C LEU A 4 6.59 -2.74 -9.70
N ARG A 5 6.51 -1.45 -10.03
CA ARG A 5 7.01 -0.37 -9.16
C ARG A 5 5.85 0.19 -8.37
N ILE A 6 5.82 -0.09 -7.06
CA ILE A 6 4.66 0.24 -6.21
C ILE A 6 4.45 1.76 -6.12
N ALA A 7 5.50 2.57 -6.02
CA ALA A 7 5.39 4.03 -5.89
C ALA A 7 4.69 4.69 -7.08
N ASP A 8 4.85 4.14 -8.29
CA ASP A 8 4.40 4.75 -9.55
C ASP A 8 3.26 3.97 -10.21
N PHE A 9 2.76 2.91 -9.56
CA PHE A 9 1.71 2.08 -10.14
C PHE A 9 0.40 2.89 -10.28
N PRO A 10 -0.29 2.86 -11.44
CA PRO A 10 -1.53 3.59 -11.64
C PRO A 10 -2.63 3.09 -10.70
N LEU A 11 -3.31 4.01 -10.01
CA LEU A 11 -4.40 3.70 -9.07
C LEU A 11 -5.80 3.96 -9.65
N SER A 12 -5.89 4.19 -10.96
CA SER A 12 -7.15 4.43 -11.67
C SER A 12 -7.34 3.42 -12.80
N GLY A 13 -8.61 3.18 -13.16
CA GLY A 13 -8.97 2.20 -14.17
C GLY A 13 -8.83 0.76 -13.67
N GLN A 14 -8.59 -0.15 -14.61
CA GLN A 14 -8.43 -1.58 -14.33
C GLN A 14 -6.97 -1.97 -14.50
N SER A 15 -6.47 -2.81 -13.60
CA SER A 15 -5.12 -3.36 -13.69
C SER A 15 -5.09 -4.82 -13.27
N LEU A 16 -4.26 -5.60 -13.96
CA LEU A 16 -3.98 -6.99 -13.62
C LEU A 16 -2.53 -7.09 -13.13
N ILE A 17 -2.37 -7.57 -11.90
CA ILE A 17 -1.05 -7.84 -11.32
C ILE A 17 -0.88 -9.35 -11.22
N GLU A 18 0.00 -9.90 -12.05
CA GLU A 18 0.38 -11.32 -11.99
C GLU A 18 1.49 -11.53 -10.96
N ALA A 19 1.32 -12.51 -10.07
CA ALA A 19 2.27 -12.76 -9.01
C ALA A 19 2.25 -14.23 -8.57
N SER A 20 3.36 -14.92 -8.81
CA SER A 20 3.57 -16.32 -8.43
C SER A 20 3.63 -16.51 -6.90
N ALA A 21 3.64 -17.76 -6.44
CA ALA A 21 3.86 -18.06 -5.02
C ALA A 21 5.19 -17.43 -4.55
N GLY A 22 5.17 -16.83 -3.36
CA GLY A 22 6.37 -16.20 -2.77
C GLY A 22 6.76 -14.82 -3.32
N THR A 23 6.09 -14.26 -4.34
CA THR A 23 6.52 -12.98 -4.96
C THR A 23 5.93 -11.72 -4.31
N GLY A 24 5.51 -11.79 -3.04
CA GLY A 24 5.06 -10.60 -2.31
C GLY A 24 3.69 -10.03 -2.73
N LYS A 25 2.73 -10.89 -3.11
CA LYS A 25 1.32 -10.47 -3.37
C LYS A 25 0.74 -9.63 -2.25
N THR A 26 0.74 -10.19 -1.04
CA THR A 26 0.21 -9.52 0.16
C THR A 26 0.98 -8.24 0.46
N PHE A 27 2.31 -8.27 0.31
CA PHE A 27 3.18 -7.10 0.47
C PHE A 27 2.79 -5.95 -0.47
N THR A 28 2.47 -6.29 -1.71
CA THR A 28 2.03 -5.35 -2.74
C THR A 28 0.68 -4.74 -2.39
N ILE A 29 -0.32 -5.57 -2.10
CA ILE A 29 -1.69 -5.10 -1.77
C ILE A 29 -1.67 -4.14 -0.58
N VAL A 30 -0.91 -4.47 0.47
CA VAL A 30 -0.79 -3.63 1.68
C VAL A 30 -0.25 -2.23 1.35
N ARG A 31 0.73 -2.13 0.45
CA ARG A 31 1.32 -0.83 0.08
C ARG A 31 0.49 -0.05 -0.93
N LEU A 32 -0.20 -0.72 -1.84
CA LEU A 32 -1.19 -0.05 -2.70
C LEU A 32 -2.34 0.51 -1.86
N TYR A 33 -2.79 -0.23 -0.85
CA TYR A 33 -3.77 0.25 0.12
C TYR A 33 -3.28 1.51 0.85
N LEU A 34 -2.03 1.50 1.33
CA LEU A 34 -1.42 2.67 1.96
C LEU A 34 -1.36 3.88 1.01
N ARG A 35 -0.96 3.68 -0.26
CA ARG A 35 -0.93 4.76 -1.26
C ARG A 35 -2.30 5.40 -1.49
N LEU A 36 -3.37 4.59 -1.53
CA LEU A 36 -4.74 5.09 -1.67
C LEU A 36 -5.15 5.96 -0.47
N LEU A 37 -4.78 5.55 0.75
CA LEU A 37 -5.06 6.32 1.96
C LEU A 37 -4.28 7.65 1.99
N LEU A 38 -3.00 7.62 1.64
CA LEU A 38 -2.14 8.80 1.62
C LEU A 38 -2.42 9.73 0.43
N GLY A 39 -3.19 9.28 -0.56
CA GLY A 39 -3.45 10.05 -1.78
C GLY A 39 -2.20 10.21 -2.67
N VAL A 40 -1.27 9.26 -2.64
CA VAL A 40 -0.07 9.30 -3.48
C VAL A 40 -0.41 8.79 -4.89
N GLY A 41 -0.45 9.70 -5.86
CA GLY A 41 -0.87 9.39 -7.24
C GLY A 41 -2.40 9.37 -7.45
N CYS A 42 -3.19 9.80 -6.47
CA CYS A 42 -4.65 10.01 -6.57
C CYS A 42 -5.15 11.02 -5.51
N ALA A 43 -6.46 11.19 -5.38
CA ALA A 43 -7.03 11.84 -4.20
C ALA A 43 -6.98 10.87 -3.00
N PRO A 44 -6.75 11.33 -1.76
CA PRO A 44 -6.78 10.47 -0.58
C PRO A 44 -8.17 9.86 -0.40
N LEU A 45 -8.22 8.58 -0.08
CA LEU A 45 -9.46 7.84 0.18
C LEU A 45 -9.55 7.48 1.67
N ASN A 46 -10.78 7.44 2.17
CA ASN A 46 -11.07 6.87 3.48
C ASN A 46 -11.13 5.34 3.43
N VAL A 47 -10.97 4.70 4.58
CA VAL A 47 -10.96 3.23 4.72
C VAL A 47 -12.24 2.58 4.16
N ASP A 48 -13.40 3.23 4.34
CA ASP A 48 -14.71 2.78 3.88
C ASP A 48 -14.90 2.91 2.36
N GLN A 49 -14.02 3.65 1.67
CA GLN A 49 -14.01 3.80 0.22
C GLN A 49 -13.13 2.75 -0.48
N ILE A 50 -12.43 1.89 0.27
CA ILE A 50 -11.50 0.89 -0.29
C ILE A 50 -11.99 -0.53 0.03
N LEU A 51 -12.46 -1.24 -1.00
CA LEU A 51 -12.84 -2.65 -0.87
C LEU A 51 -11.68 -3.57 -1.25
N VAL A 52 -11.27 -4.43 -0.30
CA VAL A 52 -10.30 -5.50 -0.54
C VAL A 52 -10.95 -6.84 -0.23
N VAL A 53 -10.85 -7.77 -1.17
CA VAL A 53 -11.45 -9.11 -1.06
C VAL A 53 -10.38 -10.19 -1.20
N THR A 54 -10.53 -11.27 -0.44
CA THR A 54 -9.65 -12.45 -0.50
C THR A 54 -10.47 -13.73 -0.48
N PHE A 55 -9.88 -14.83 -0.94
CA PHE A 55 -10.60 -16.11 -1.09
C PHE A 55 -11.03 -16.75 0.24
N THR A 56 -10.30 -16.52 1.33
CA THR A 56 -10.59 -17.11 2.64
C THR A 56 -10.65 -16.05 3.73
N ASN A 57 -11.45 -16.31 4.77
CA ASN A 57 -11.53 -15.45 5.95
C ASN A 57 -10.19 -15.34 6.70
N ALA A 58 -9.39 -16.42 6.71
CA ALA A 58 -8.06 -16.40 7.30
C ALA A 58 -7.13 -15.43 6.56
N ALA A 59 -7.15 -15.44 5.21
CA ALA A 59 -6.39 -14.48 4.41
C ALA A 59 -6.87 -13.04 4.63
N THR A 60 -8.20 -12.83 4.77
CA THR A 60 -8.76 -11.51 5.12
C THR A 60 -8.21 -11.01 6.45
N ALA A 61 -8.22 -11.87 7.48
CA ALA A 61 -7.75 -11.53 8.82
C ALA A 61 -6.24 -11.21 8.84
N GLU A 62 -5.44 -12.02 8.15
CA GLU A 62 -4.00 -11.79 8.00
C GLU A 62 -3.74 -10.45 7.29
N LEU A 63 -4.40 -10.20 6.16
CA LEU A 63 -4.24 -8.97 5.40
C LEU A 63 -4.62 -7.74 6.23
N LYS A 64 -5.72 -7.82 6.98
CA LYS A 64 -6.16 -6.76 7.90
C LYS A 64 -5.12 -6.48 8.99
N SER A 65 -4.50 -7.52 9.55
CA SER A 65 -3.41 -7.37 10.52
C SER A 65 -2.21 -6.67 9.91
N ARG A 66 -1.80 -7.07 8.70
CA ARG A 66 -0.67 -6.46 7.97
C ARG A 66 -0.93 -5.00 7.60
N ILE A 67 -2.15 -4.66 7.18
CA ILE A 67 -2.55 -3.28 6.90
C ILE A 67 -2.43 -2.43 8.17
N ARG A 68 -2.93 -2.91 9.31
CA ARG A 68 -2.80 -2.17 10.58
C ARG A 68 -1.35 -1.97 11.00
N ALA A 69 -0.53 -3.00 10.85
CA ALA A 69 0.90 -2.92 11.18
C ALA A 69 1.63 -1.90 10.31
N ILE A 70 1.37 -1.87 8.99
CA ILE A 70 2.00 -0.88 8.10
C ILE A 70 1.51 0.53 8.41
N LEU A 71 0.23 0.71 8.77
CA LEU A 71 -0.31 2.03 9.11
C LEU A 71 0.31 2.56 10.39
N ALA A 72 0.48 1.72 11.40
CA ALA A 72 1.17 2.10 12.64
C ALA A 72 2.62 2.51 12.36
N LYS A 73 3.34 1.74 11.52
CA LYS A 73 4.70 2.08 11.09
C LYS A 73 4.73 3.39 10.30
N ALA A 74 3.88 3.54 9.28
CA ALA A 74 3.80 4.73 8.45
C ALA A 74 3.52 5.99 9.28
N ASN A 75 2.62 5.91 10.25
CA ASN A 75 2.32 7.02 11.14
C ASN A 75 3.53 7.41 12.02
N LEU A 76 4.28 6.44 12.54
CA LEU A 76 5.50 6.70 13.30
C LEU A 76 6.60 7.29 12.43
N ASP A 77 6.84 6.70 11.26
CA ASP A 77 7.89 7.11 10.33
C ASP A 77 7.61 8.51 9.77
N MET A 78 6.34 8.86 9.48
CA MET A 78 5.94 10.23 9.13
C MET A 78 6.21 11.21 10.26
N TYR A 79 5.91 10.84 11.51
CA TYR A 79 6.18 11.70 12.66
C TYR A 79 7.68 11.96 12.85
N VAL A 80 8.52 10.96 12.57
CA VAL A 80 9.98 11.06 12.62
C VAL A 80 10.55 11.77 11.38
N GLY A 81 9.83 11.78 10.26
CA GLY A 81 10.30 12.30 8.96
C GLY A 81 11.30 11.38 8.27
N ALA A 82 11.37 10.09 8.65
CA ALA A 82 12.29 9.12 8.06
C ALA A 82 11.76 7.69 8.19
N SER A 83 12.11 6.83 7.22
CA SER A 83 11.79 5.40 7.24
C SER A 83 12.98 4.56 6.78
N ASP A 84 13.17 3.40 7.42
CA ASP A 84 14.08 2.35 6.97
C ASP A 84 13.47 1.45 5.87
N ASP A 85 12.16 1.56 5.61
CA ASP A 85 11.49 0.92 4.48
C ASP A 85 11.60 1.85 3.26
N PRO A 86 12.35 1.46 2.20
CA PRO A 86 12.58 2.32 1.05
C PRO A 86 11.31 2.75 0.32
N ILE A 87 10.26 1.92 0.36
CA ILE A 87 8.98 2.28 -0.27
C ILE A 87 8.27 3.30 0.60
N LEU A 88 8.25 3.10 1.91
CA LEU A 88 7.60 4.05 2.82
C LEU A 88 8.33 5.40 2.82
N ALA A 89 9.67 5.41 2.83
CA ALA A 89 10.48 6.62 2.66
C ALA A 89 10.07 7.37 1.38
N ALA A 90 10.01 6.68 0.24
CA ALA A 90 9.60 7.27 -1.04
C ALA A 90 8.13 7.75 -1.04
N LEU A 91 7.25 7.15 -0.24
CA LEU A 91 5.86 7.62 -0.09
C LEU A 91 5.78 8.85 0.81
N ILE A 92 6.55 8.91 1.89
CA ILE A 92 6.61 10.06 2.81
C ILE A 92 7.08 11.31 2.06
N GLU A 93 8.16 11.19 1.27
CA GLU A 93 8.66 12.28 0.43
C GLU A 93 7.59 12.84 -0.53
N GLN A 94 6.72 11.97 -1.06
CA GLN A 94 5.64 12.39 -1.98
C GLN A 94 4.42 13.00 -1.27
N VAL A 95 4.29 12.82 0.04
CA VAL A 95 3.18 13.38 0.83
C VAL A 95 3.49 14.81 1.29
N GLU A 96 4.77 15.16 1.51
CA GLU A 96 5.18 16.50 1.96
C GLU A 96 4.99 17.61 0.90
N ASP A 97 4.86 17.23 -0.38
CA ASP A 97 4.68 18.16 -1.51
C ASP A 97 3.21 18.63 -1.72
N ARG A 98 2.34 18.57 -0.71
CA ARG A 98 0.92 18.97 -0.81
C ARG A 98 0.43 19.93 0.27
#